data_AF-A0A9D8UH84-F1
#
_entry.id   AF-A0A9D8UH84-F1
#
_cell.length_a   1.000
_cell.length_b   1.000
_cell.length_c   1.000
_cell.angle_alpha   90.00
_cell.angle_beta   90.00
_cell.angle_gamma   90.00
#
_symmetry.space_group_name_H-M   'P 1'
#
loop_
_entity.id
_entity.type
_entity.pdbx_description
1 polymer ?
#
loop_
_entity_poly.entity_id
_entity_poly.type
_entity_poly.pdbx_seq_one_letter_code
_entity_poly.pdbx_strand_id
1 'polypeptide(L)'
;MSSYALTDETAIDILIFWIASTDGSISFAEQGAVKRVLENMNYTMNTYHKTMSQIGAMSTDHVKKMIEEAIVYIRSNFSDDGQRLTYSLLDTIAHCEGGPKKDLNEKLERLKKEWGV
;
A
#
# COMPACT_ATOMS: atom_id res chain seq x y z
N MET A 1 16.66 -11.66 -14.35
CA MET A 1 15.85 -11.45 -13.12
C MET A 1 15.20 -10.09 -13.28
N SER A 2 13.89 -10.01 -13.51
CA SER A 2 13.21 -8.71 -13.58
C SER A 2 13.28 -8.06 -12.21
N SER A 3 14.14 -7.06 -12.07
CA SER A 3 14.07 -6.12 -10.96
C SER A 3 12.71 -5.44 -11.09
N TYR A 4 11.83 -5.69 -10.13
CA TYR A 4 10.66 -4.84 -9.96
C TYR A 4 11.20 -3.44 -9.65
N ALA A 5 10.98 -2.49 -10.55
CA ALA A 5 11.47 -1.13 -10.38
C ALA A 5 10.52 -0.41 -9.42
N LEU A 6 10.97 -0.12 -8.20
CA LEU A 6 10.26 0.75 -7.29
C LEU A 6 10.28 2.18 -7.83
N THR A 7 9.12 2.61 -8.31
CA THR A 7 8.74 3.98 -8.61
C THR A 7 7.78 4.50 -7.56
N ASP A 8 7.56 5.82 -7.51
CA ASP A 8 6.63 6.47 -6.58
C ASP A 8 5.24 5.81 -6.59
N GLU A 9 4.66 5.58 -7.77
CA GLU A 9 3.35 4.91 -7.92
C GLU A 9 3.38 3.47 -7.41
N THR A 10 4.39 2.68 -7.80
CA THR A 10 4.46 1.27 -7.39
C THR A 10 4.73 1.09 -5.89
N ALA A 11 5.47 2.01 -5.28
CA ALA A 11 5.72 2.00 -3.84
C ALA A 11 4.42 2.28 -3.07
N ILE A 12 3.64 3.27 -3.51
CA ILE A 12 2.32 3.57 -2.96
C ILE A 12 1.38 2.35 -3.15
N ASP A 13 1.35 1.76 -4.35
CA ASP A 13 0.52 0.57 -4.64
C ASP A 13 0.84 -0.63 -3.73
N ILE A 14 2.13 -0.88 -3.46
CA ILE A 14 2.57 -1.96 -2.57
C ILE A 14 2.07 -1.71 -1.14
N LEU A 15 2.13 -0.47 -0.66
CA LEU A 15 1.65 -0.14 0.69
C LEU A 15 0.12 -0.17 0.78
N ILE A 16 -0.58 0.25 -0.27
CA ILE A 16 -2.04 0.08 -0.37
C ILE A 16 -2.38 -1.41 -0.26
N PHE A 17 -1.65 -2.27 -0.98
CA PHE A 17 -1.85 -3.71 -0.87
C PHE A 17 -1.62 -4.20 0.55
N TRP A 18 -0.50 -3.80 1.15
CA TRP A 18 -0.14 -4.25 2.49
C TRP A 18 -1.14 -3.82 3.56
N ILE A 19 -1.68 -2.60 3.46
CA ILE A 19 -2.72 -2.10 4.35
C ILE A 19 -4.03 -2.83 4.08
N ALA A 20 -4.46 -2.96 2.82
CA ALA A 20 -5.73 -3.60 2.47
C ALA A 20 -5.74 -5.13 2.67
N SER A 21 -4.56 -5.78 2.68
CA SER A 21 -4.41 -7.22 2.88
C SER A 21 -4.29 -7.57 4.36
N THR A 22 -5.13 -8.48 4.85
CA THR A 22 -5.03 -8.94 6.25
C THR A 22 -4.10 -10.14 6.45
N ASP A 23 -4.00 -11.05 5.49
CA ASP A 23 -3.24 -12.31 5.62
C ASP A 23 -2.22 -12.54 4.50
N GLY A 24 -1.96 -11.52 3.68
CA GLY A 24 -1.20 -11.63 2.44
C GLY A 24 -2.08 -11.83 1.21
N SER A 25 -3.41 -11.86 1.38
CA SER A 25 -4.40 -11.79 0.32
C SER A 25 -5.34 -10.59 0.50
N ILE A 26 -5.81 -10.03 -0.62
CA ILE A 26 -6.87 -9.03 -0.62
C ILE A 26 -8.13 -9.72 -1.13
N SER A 27 -9.17 -9.74 -0.31
CA SER A 27 -10.48 -10.23 -0.71
C SER A 27 -11.11 -9.35 -1.81
N PHE A 28 -12.04 -9.89 -2.57
CA PHE A 28 -12.74 -9.14 -3.62
C PHE A 28 -13.48 -7.90 -3.05
N ALA A 29 -13.96 -7.97 -1.82
CA ALA A 29 -14.60 -6.84 -1.13
C ALA A 29 -13.60 -5.73 -0.79
N GLU A 30 -12.42 -6.09 -0.29
CA GLU A 30 -11.33 -5.13 0.01
C GLU A 30 -10.80 -4.49 -1.28
N GLN A 31 -10.67 -5.24 -2.39
CA GLN A 31 -10.32 -4.67 -3.69
C GLN A 31 -11.34 -3.63 -4.16
N GLY A 32 -12.64 -3.88 -3.95
CA GLY A 32 -13.70 -2.93 -4.28
C GLY A 32 -13.65 -1.66 -3.43
N ALA A 33 -13.32 -1.78 -2.14
CA ALA A 33 -13.13 -0.63 -1.26
C ALA A 33 -11.92 0.22 -1.67
N VAL A 34 -10.76 -0.42 -1.88
CA VAL A 34 -9.54 0.26 -2.37
C VAL A 34 -9.79 0.97 -3.69
N LYS A 35 -10.40 0.27 -4.66
CA LYS A 35 -10.74 0.86 -5.96
C LYS A 35 -11.59 2.12 -5.83
N ARG A 36 -12.60 2.13 -4.96
CA ARG A 36 -13.44 3.32 -4.73
C ARG A 36 -12.63 4.49 -4.15
N VAL A 37 -11.73 4.23 -3.21
CA VAL A 37 -10.87 5.29 -2.64
C VAL A 37 -9.91 5.83 -3.71
N LEU A 38 -9.28 4.96 -4.49
CA LEU A 38 -8.36 5.34 -5.55
C LEU A 38 -9.03 6.10 -6.70
N GLU A 39 -10.23 5.66 -7.11
CA GLU A 39 -11.05 6.36 -8.11
C GLU A 39 -11.46 7.76 -7.63
N ASN A 40 -11.85 7.89 -6.35
CA ASN A 40 -12.17 9.20 -5.75
C ASN A 40 -10.95 10.14 -5.69
N MET A 41 -9.73 9.60 -5.68
CA MET A 41 -8.49 10.36 -5.66
C MET A 41 -7.88 10.61 -7.05
N ASN A 42 -8.62 10.28 -8.12
CA ASN A 42 -8.18 10.40 -9.51
C ASN A 42 -6.87 9.62 -9.80
N TYR A 43 -6.66 8.52 -9.05
CA TYR A 43 -5.47 7.68 -9.18
C TYR A 43 -5.62 6.71 -10.36
N THR A 44 -4.51 6.43 -11.07
CA THR A 44 -4.57 5.58 -12.26
C THR A 44 -4.66 4.10 -11.89
N MET A 45 -5.85 3.52 -12.02
CA MET A 45 -6.11 2.10 -11.72
C MET A 45 -5.31 1.10 -12.58
N ASN A 46 -4.77 1.54 -13.72
CA ASN A 46 -3.98 0.67 -14.60
C ASN A 46 -2.64 0.26 -13.96
N THR A 47 -1.95 1.19 -13.30
CA THR A 47 -0.69 0.88 -12.60
C THR A 47 -0.98 -0.03 -11.40
N TYR A 48 -2.01 0.32 -10.62
CA TYR A 48 -2.45 -0.48 -9.47
C TYR A 48 -2.74 -1.94 -9.85
N HIS A 49 -3.55 -2.21 -10.87
CA HIS A 49 -3.85 -3.58 -11.29
C HIS A 49 -2.61 -4.35 -11.76
N LYS A 50 -1.67 -3.68 -12.45
CA LYS A 50 -0.41 -4.32 -12.86
C LYS A 50 0.43 -4.68 -11.65
N THR A 51 0.58 -3.76 -10.69
CA THR A 51 1.28 -3.99 -9.42
C THR A 51 0.64 -5.16 -8.66
N MET A 52 -0.70 -5.19 -8.53
CA MET A 52 -1.40 -6.27 -7.84
C MET A 52 -1.21 -7.63 -8.53
N SER A 53 -1.29 -7.67 -9.87
CA SER A 53 -1.05 -8.90 -10.63
C SER A 53 0.37 -9.43 -10.44
N GLN A 54 1.36 -8.55 -10.28
CA GLN A 54 2.74 -8.95 -10.05
C GLN A 54 2.93 -9.44 -8.61
N ILE A 55 2.38 -8.74 -7.61
CA ILE A 55 2.40 -9.16 -6.20
C ILE A 55 1.73 -10.53 -6.04
N GLY A 56 0.57 -10.75 -6.66
CA GLY A 56 -0.16 -12.01 -6.59
C GLY A 56 0.59 -13.21 -7.19
N ALA A 57 1.60 -12.98 -8.05
CA ALA A 57 2.45 -14.02 -8.60
C ALA A 57 3.72 -14.28 -7.76
N MET A 58 3.98 -13.49 -6.73
CA MET A 58 5.17 -13.58 -5.88
C MET A 58 4.94 -14.48 -4.66
N SER A 59 6.02 -15.06 -4.13
CA SER A 59 5.99 -15.74 -2.84
C SER A 59 5.86 -14.74 -1.69
N THR A 60 5.27 -15.17 -0.58
CA THR A 60 5.06 -14.34 0.62
C THR A 60 6.34 -13.66 1.12
N ASP A 61 7.49 -14.33 1.05
CA ASP A 61 8.77 -13.77 1.48
C ASP A 61 9.26 -12.64 0.56
N HIS A 62 9.01 -12.74 -0.76
CA HIS A 62 9.32 -11.65 -1.68
C HIS A 62 8.38 -10.47 -1.48
N VAL A 63 7.10 -10.71 -1.23
CA VAL A 63 6.13 -9.65 -0.92
C VAL A 63 6.54 -8.88 0.34
N LYS A 64 6.94 -9.57 1.40
CA LYS A 64 7.45 -8.93 2.63
C LYS A 64 8.65 -8.03 2.34
N LYS A 65 9.63 -8.50 1.56
CA LYS A 65 10.80 -7.68 1.18
C LYS A 65 10.39 -6.45 0.39
N MET A 66 9.48 -6.57 -0.58
CA MET A 66 9.02 -5.41 -1.34
C MET A 66 8.28 -4.39 -0.47
N ILE A 67 7.53 -4.84 0.54
CA ILE A 67 6.88 -3.93 1.49
C ILE A 67 7.93 -3.13 2.25
N GLU A 68 8.98 -3.78 2.77
CA GLU A 68 10.07 -3.09 3.45
C GLU A 68 10.78 -2.09 2.52
N GLU A 69 11.07 -2.50 1.28
CA GLU A 69 11.69 -1.63 0.29
C GLU A 69 10.79 -0.43 -0.07
N ALA A 70 9.47 -0.61 -0.16
CA ALA A 70 8.51 0.46 -0.41
C ALA A 70 8.44 1.46 0.76
N ILE A 71 8.44 0.98 2.02
CA ILE A 71 8.47 1.84 3.21
C ILE A 71 9.74 2.72 3.19
N VAL A 72 10.90 2.12 2.93
CA VAL A 72 12.18 2.82 2.87
C VAL A 72 12.21 3.78 1.68
N TYR A 73 11.72 3.36 0.53
CA TYR A 73 11.68 4.18 -0.67
C TYR A 73 10.88 5.47 -0.44
N ILE A 74 9.68 5.38 0.14
CA ILE A 74 8.85 6.55 0.44
C ILE A 74 9.54 7.46 1.46
N ARG A 75 10.07 6.89 2.55
CA ARG A 75 10.81 7.66 3.56
C ARG A 75 11.99 8.43 2.97
N SER A 76 12.70 7.85 2.01
CA SER A 76 13.93 8.42 1.45
C SER A 76 13.72 9.32 0.24
N ASN A 77 12.64 9.13 -0.53
CA ASN A 77 12.43 9.85 -1.79
C ASN A 77 11.28 10.86 -1.73
N PHE A 78 10.32 10.69 -0.81
CA PHE A 78 9.18 11.61 -0.72
C PHE A 78 9.49 12.73 0.25
N SER A 79 9.01 13.94 -0.06
CA SER A 79 9.00 15.06 0.89
C SER A 79 8.10 14.75 2.09
N ASP A 80 8.28 15.45 3.20
CA ASP A 80 7.44 15.32 4.40
C ASP A 80 5.94 15.44 4.08
N ASP A 81 5.58 16.39 3.21
CA ASP A 81 4.20 16.55 2.75
C ASP A 81 3.74 15.35 1.89
N GLY A 82 4.62 14.81 1.03
CA GLY A 82 4.34 13.59 0.27
C GLY A 82 4.14 12.36 1.16
N GLN A 83 4.93 12.23 2.23
CA GLN A 83 4.79 11.17 3.22
C GLN A 83 3.47 11.30 4.00
N ARG A 84 3.08 12.52 4.41
CA ARG A 84 1.79 12.80 5.06
C ARG A 84 0.60 12.51 4.15
N LEU A 85 0.67 12.91 2.88
CA LEU A 85 -0.38 12.62 1.89
C LEU A 85 -0.52 11.12 1.66
N THR A 86 0.60 10.42 1.54
CA THR A 86 0.62 8.96 1.40
C THR A 86 0.04 8.28 2.65
N TYR A 87 0.43 8.73 3.84
CA TYR A 87 -0.13 8.23 5.09
C TYR A 87 -1.64 8.45 5.16
N SER A 88 -2.13 9.64 4.82
CA SER A 88 -3.57 9.95 4.83
C SER A 88 -4.37 9.11 3.83
N LEU A 89 -3.81 8.81 2.66
CA LEU A 89 -4.37 7.86 1.70
C LEU A 89 -4.51 6.47 2.32
N LEU A 90 -3.43 5.96 2.91
CA LEU A 90 -3.40 4.63 3.53
C LEU A 90 -4.35 4.53 4.73
N ASP A 91 -4.43 5.58 5.54
CA ASP A 91 -5.37 5.71 6.65
C ASP A 91 -6.83 5.68 6.17
N THR A 92 -7.13 6.40 5.09
CA THR A 92 -8.48 6.39 4.48
C THR A 92 -8.85 4.99 3.98
N ILE A 93 -7.90 4.27 3.37
CA ILE A 93 -8.11 2.91 2.89
C ILE A 93 -8.32 1.95 4.06
N ALA A 94 -7.51 2.05 5.11
CA ALA A 94 -7.62 1.22 6.32
C ALA A 94 -8.99 1.38 7.01
N HIS A 95 -9.57 2.57 6.96
CA HIS A 95 -10.84 2.90 7.61
C HIS A 95 -12.07 2.81 6.68
N CYS A 96 -11.91 2.41 5.41
CA CYS A 96 -13.03 2.23 4.49
C CYS A 96 -13.90 1.01 4.87
N GLU A 97 -15.22 1.10 4.67
CA GLU A 97 -16.20 0.11 5.17
C GLU A 97 -15.87 -1.35 4.80
N GLY A 98 -15.76 -2.21 5.83
CA GLY A 98 -15.55 -3.67 5.70
C GLY A 98 -14.24 -4.21 6.31
N GLY A 99 -13.36 -3.35 6.82
CA GLY A 99 -12.01 -3.76 7.30
C GLY A 99 -11.96 -4.58 8.60
N PRO A 100 -10.96 -5.49 8.77
CA PRO A 100 -10.69 -6.17 10.03
C PRO A 100 -10.06 -5.27 11.12
N LYS A 101 -10.43 -5.54 12.38
CA LYS A 101 -10.47 -4.64 13.56
C LYS A 101 -9.20 -4.53 14.45
N LYS A 102 -7.99 -4.89 14.03
CA LYS A 102 -6.81 -4.76 14.94
C LYS A 102 -5.43 -4.61 14.28
N ASP A 103 -5.13 -5.41 13.27
CA ASP A 103 -3.80 -5.42 12.62
C ASP A 103 -3.52 -4.16 11.77
N LEU A 104 -4.57 -3.46 11.30
CA LEU A 104 -4.43 -2.26 10.48
C LEU A 104 -3.78 -1.10 11.26
N ASN A 105 -4.19 -0.93 12.52
CA ASN A 105 -3.63 0.12 13.38
C ASN A 105 -2.15 -0.11 13.65
N GLU A 106 -1.71 -1.35 13.81
CA GLU A 106 -0.29 -1.66 14.02
C GLU A 106 0.55 -1.32 12.78
N LYS A 107 0.01 -1.57 11.57
CA LYS A 107 0.67 -1.20 10.32
C LYS A 107 0.76 0.32 10.15
N LEU A 108 -0.32 1.04 10.45
CA LEU A 108 -0.34 2.50 10.39
C LEU A 108 0.61 3.12 11.43
N GLU A 109 0.57 2.67 12.68
CA GLU A 109 1.50 3.12 13.73
C GLU A 109 2.96 2.84 13.37
N ARG A 110 3.23 1.72 12.69
CA ARG A 110 4.56 1.43 12.15
C ARG A 110 4.98 2.48 11.11
N LEU A 111 4.12 2.78 10.14
CA LEU A 111 4.41 3.81 9.12
C LEU A 111 4.63 5.19 9.75
N LYS A 112 3.78 5.53 10.71
CA LYS A 112 3.87 6.78 11.47
C LYS A 112 5.24 6.93 12.14
N LYS A 113 5.73 5.87 12.78
CA LYS A 113 7.05 5.84 13.41
C LYS A 113 8.20 5.89 12.41
N GLU A 114 8.10 5.19 11.29
CA GLU A 114 9.16 5.13 10.26
C GLU A 114 9.30 6.45 9.48
N TRP A 115 8.19 7.15 9.26
CA TRP A 115 8.14 8.39 8.46
C TRP A 115 8.13 9.66 9.32
N GLY A 116 7.87 9.55 10.62
CA GLY A 116 7.84 10.70 11.54
C GLY A 116 6.64 11.63 11.30
N VAL A 117 5.50 11.06 10.88
CA VAL A 117 4.26 11.79 10.57
C VAL A 117 3.25 11.84 11.72
#